data_AF-W0J8T9-F1
#
_entry.id   AF-W0J8T9-F1
#
_cell.length_a   1.000
_cell.length_b   1.000
_cell.length_c   1.000
_cell.angle_alpha   90.00
_cell.angle_beta   90.00
_cell.angle_gamma   90.00
#
_symmetry.space_group_name_H-M   'P 1'
#
loop_
_entity.id
_entity.type
_entity.pdbx_description
1 polymer ?
#
loop_
_entity_poly.entity_id
_entity_poly.type
_entity_poly.pdbx_seq_one_letter_code
_entity_poly.pdbx_strand_id
1 'polypeptide(L)' 'MKMLIDIIAGARPNFMKIAPIISALDVHIANGNKLNYGLIHTGQYYE' A
#
# COMPACT_ATOMS: atom_id res chain seq x y z
N MET A 1 0.91 10.62 -17.52
CA MET A 1 0.24 9.45 -16.89
C MET A 1 0.72 9.33 -15.45
N LYS A 2 -0.16 8.95 -14.52
CA LYS A 2 0.19 8.69 -13.12
C LYS A 2 0.38 7.18 -12.98
N MET A 3 1.51 6.73 -12.45
CA MET A 3 1.75 5.30 -12.21
C MET A 3 0.89 4.85 -11.02
N LEU A 4 0.20 3.73 -11.14
CA LEU A 4 -0.63 3.16 -10.07
C LEU A 4 -0.06 1.80 -9.65
N ILE A 5 0.11 1.60 -8.34
CA ILE A 5 0.57 0.35 -7.74
C ILE A 5 -0.56 -0.24 -6.91
N ASP A 6 -1.05 -1.42 -7.27
CA ASP A 6 -1.99 -2.15 -6.42
C ASP A 6 -1.22 -3.03 -5.43
N ILE A 7 -1.43 -2.78 -4.14
CA ILE A 7 -0.87 -3.54 -3.03
C ILE A 7 -1.93 -4.52 -2.55
N ILE A 8 -1.70 -5.81 -2.76
CA ILE A 8 -2.64 -6.89 -2.39
C ILE A 8 -2.09 -7.62 -1.17
N ALA A 9 -2.82 -7.61 -0.05
CA ALA A 9 -2.38 -8.22 1.21
C ALA A 9 -3.50 -8.98 1.93
N GLY A 10 -3.20 -10.20 2.37
CA GLY A 10 -4.18 -11.13 2.95
C GLY A 10 -4.08 -11.37 4.45
N ALA A 11 -2.88 -11.31 5.06
CA ALA A 11 -2.69 -11.68 6.46
C ALA A 11 -1.93 -10.62 7.27
N ARG A 12 -2.11 -10.61 8.60
CA ARG A 12 -1.45 -9.65 9.52
C ARG A 12 0.07 -9.52 9.30
N PRO A 13 0.85 -10.61 9.10
CA PRO A 13 2.28 -10.47 8.80
C PRO A 13 2.60 -9.72 7.51
N ASN A 14 1.71 -9.77 6.49
CA ASN A 14 1.86 -8.97 5.27
C ASN A 14 1.68 -7.48 5.58
N PHE A 15 0.63 -7.12 6.34
CA PHE A 15 0.38 -5.73 6.75
C PHE A 15 1.56 -5.12 7.49
N MET A 16 2.17 -5.87 8.42
CA MET A 16 3.37 -5.42 9.12
C MET A 16 4.53 -5.11 8.16
N LYS A 17 4.68 -5.89 7.08
CA LYS A 17 5.75 -5.72 6.09
C LYS A 17 5.46 -4.60 5.08
N ILE A 18 4.21 -4.41 4.66
CA ILE A 18 3.85 -3.37 3.69
C ILE A 18 3.67 -1.99 4.33
N ALA A 19 3.41 -1.89 5.63
CA ALA A 19 3.28 -0.63 6.34
C ALA A 19 4.45 0.36 6.08
N PRO A 20 5.74 -0.03 6.20
CA PRO A 20 6.84 0.88 5.88
C PRO A 20 6.90 1.26 4.39
N ILE A 21 6.45 0.39 3.48
CA ILE A 21 6.38 0.70 2.04
C ILE A 21 5.29 1.75 1.79
N ILE A 22 4.10 1.57 2.36
CA ILE A 22 2.99 2.52 2.28
C ILE A 22 3.44 3.90 2.78
N SER A 23 4.11 3.96 3.93
CA SER A 23 4.64 5.22 4.49
C SER A 23 5.61 5.93 3.52
N ALA A 24 6.51 5.18 2.86
CA ALA A 24 7.39 5.75 1.85
C ALA A 24 6.63 6.25 0.60
N LEU A 25 5.59 5.55 0.18
CA LEU A 25 4.73 5.96 -0.93
C LEU A 25 3.94 7.23 -0.58
N ASP A 26 3.42 7.35 0.64
CA ASP A 26 2.72 8.54 1.12
C ASP A 26 3.62 9.78 1.08
N VAL A 27 4.88 9.67 1.54
CA VAL A 27 5.88 10.75 1.43
C VAL A 27 6.15 11.11 -0.03
N HIS A 28 6.28 10.12 -0.90
CA HIS A 28 6.51 10.34 -2.32
C HIS A 28 5.32 11.06 -2.99
N ILE A 29 4.08 10.70 -2.64
CA ILE A 29 2.85 11.33 -3.10
C ILE A 29 2.76 12.77 -2.59
N ALA A 30 3.04 13.00 -1.29
CA ALA A 30 3.02 14.32 -0.67
C ALA A 30 4.01 15.31 -1.33
N ASN A 31 5.13 14.79 -1.87
CA ASN A 31 6.10 15.57 -2.64
C ASN A 31 5.66 15.89 -4.08
N GLY A 32 4.40 15.60 -4.45
CA GLY A 32 3.83 15.95 -5.75
C GLY A 32 4.22 15.02 -6.90
N ASN A 33 4.84 13.87 -6.59
CA ASN A 33 5.24 12.92 -7.61
C ASN A 33 4.04 12.19 -8.24
N LYS A 34 4.21 11.74 -9.47
CA LYS A 34 3.13 11.14 -10.29
C LYS A 34 3.01 9.62 -10.09
N LEU A 35 2.95 9.19 -8.84
CA LEU A 35 2.69 7.81 -8.43
C LEU A 35 1.51 7.79 -7.46
N ASN A 36 0.71 6.73 -7.45
CA ASN A 36 -0.36 6.46 -6.51
C ASN A 36 -0.36 4.97 -6.16
N TYR A 37 -1.07 4.59 -5.09
CA TYR A 37 -1.33 3.19 -4.78
C TYR A 37 -2.79 2.93 -4.38
N GLY A 38 -3.23 1.70 -4.59
CA GLY A 38 -4.44 1.13 -4.02
C GLY A 38 -4.06 0.02 -3.03
N LEU A 39 -4.80 -0.12 -1.93
CA LEU A 39 -4.61 -1.22 -0.98
C LEU A 39 -5.83 -2.14 -1.04
N ILE A 40 -5.61 -3.38 -1.45
CA ILE A 40 -6.63 -4.41 -1.58
C ILE A 40 -6.37 -5.45 -0.50
N HIS A 41 -7.35 -5.61 0.40
CA HIS A 41 -7.30 -6.66 1.42
C HIS A 41 -8.04 -7.91 0.94
N THR A 42 -7.35 -9.06 0.91
CA THR A 42 -7.91 -10.35 0.46
C THR A 42 -8.08 -11.37 1.58
N GLY A 43 -7.86 -10.98 2.83
CA GLY A 43 -8.03 -11.85 3.98
C GLY A 43 -9.50 -11.95 4.39
N GLN A 44 -9.91 -13.11 4.89
CA GLN A 44 -11.11 -13.20 5.71
C GLN A 44 -10.78 -12.63 7.08
N TYR A 45 -11.62 -11.73 7.59
CA TYR A 45 -11.46 -11.10 8.89
C TYR A 45 -11.58 -12.18 10.00
N TYR A 46 -10.45 -12.81 10.33
CA TYR A 46 -10.25 -13.51 11.59
C TYR A 46 -9.00 -12.86 12.19
N GLU A 47 -9.19 -12.26 13.36
CA GLU A 47 -8.17 -11.56 14.13
C GLU A 47 -6.86 -12.36 14.29
#